data_AF-A0A5K7X054-F1
#
_entry.id   AF-A0A5K7X054-F1
#
_cell.length_a   1.000
_cell.length_b   1.000
_cell.length_c   1.000
_cell.angle_alpha   90.00
_cell.angle_beta   90.00
_cell.angle_gamma   90.00
#
_symmetry.space_group_name_H-M   'P 1'
#
loop_
_entity.id
_entity.type
_entity.pdbx_description
1 polymer ?
#
loop_
_entity_poly.entity_id
_entity_poly.type
_entity_poly.pdbx_seq_one_letter_code
_entity_poly.pdbx_strand_id
1 'polypeptide(L)'
;MASHLKYRLHTYRTEIIRTYGMRWDIELFFKATKSFLKLQKEFQGRSYDLLISHTTIVFTRFILLSWQNRCSTDNRTLGGMFYELCDEMNELDWAVALTQLMDILHDALTKTKKSIKRWVTCQLTQWIESLPNYIKVYLPKLGWES
;
A
#
# COMPACT_ATOMS: atom_id res chain seq x y z
N MET A 1 -0.49 10.69 -20.01
CA MET A 1 -1.12 9.38 -20.33
C MET A 1 -0.14 8.21 -20.20
N ALA A 2 1.07 8.28 -20.78
CA ALA A 2 2.09 7.22 -20.64
C ALA A 2 2.66 7.06 -19.21
N SER A 3 2.79 8.16 -18.45
CA SER A 3 3.18 8.13 -17.03
C SER A 3 2.13 7.43 -16.16
N HIS A 4 0.85 7.79 -16.32
CA HIS A 4 -0.28 7.22 -15.58
C HIS A 4 -0.42 5.69 -15.73
N LEU A 5 -0.26 5.19 -16.96
CA LEU A 5 -0.25 3.75 -17.25
C LEU A 5 0.95 3.03 -16.61
N LYS A 6 2.12 3.68 -16.54
CA LYS A 6 3.33 3.11 -15.94
C LYS A 6 3.20 2.95 -14.42
N TYR A 7 2.61 3.93 -13.73
CA TYR A 7 2.29 3.82 -12.30
C TYR A 7 1.25 2.73 -12.04
N ARG A 8 0.15 2.70 -12.83
CA ARG A 8 -0.90 1.69 -12.68
C ARG A 8 -0.39 0.25 -12.89
N LEU A 9 0.50 0.04 -13.85
CA LEU A 9 1.12 -1.26 -14.12
C LEU A 9 2.14 -1.66 -13.03
N HIS A 10 2.79 -0.69 -12.39
CA HIS A 10 3.70 -0.95 -11.27
C HIS A 10 2.95 -1.43 -10.04
N THR A 11 1.87 -0.74 -9.64
CA THR A 11 1.02 -1.12 -8.50
C THR A 11 0.46 -2.53 -8.67
N TYR A 12 -0.05 -2.87 -9.86
CA TYR A 12 -0.58 -4.20 -10.15
C TYR A 12 0.47 -5.31 -10.01
N ARG A 13 1.72 -5.05 -10.43
CA ARG A 13 2.82 -6.00 -10.29
C ARG A 13 3.13 -6.27 -8.82
N THR A 14 3.22 -5.22 -8.01
CA THR A 14 3.53 -5.34 -6.57
C THR A 14 2.42 -6.08 -5.84
N GLU A 15 1.16 -5.81 -6.17
CA GLU A 15 -0.01 -6.49 -5.60
C GLU A 15 -0.04 -7.99 -5.96
N ILE A 16 0.31 -8.35 -7.20
CA ILE A 16 0.49 -9.75 -7.60
C ILE A 16 1.55 -10.40 -6.72
N ILE A 17 2.74 -9.81 -6.61
CA ILE A 17 3.86 -10.38 -5.85
C ILE A 17 3.44 -10.58 -4.38
N ARG A 18 2.78 -9.59 -3.78
CA ARG A 18 2.25 -9.68 -2.41
C ARG A 18 1.25 -10.81 -2.24
N THR A 19 0.30 -10.95 -3.17
CA THR A 19 -0.71 -12.02 -3.15
C THR A 19 -0.08 -13.41 -3.25
N TYR A 20 0.91 -13.56 -4.14
CA TYR A 20 1.66 -14.80 -4.26
C TYR A 20 2.52 -15.10 -3.03
N GLY A 21 3.10 -14.07 -2.40
CA GLY A 21 3.81 -14.19 -1.12
C GLY A 21 2.90 -14.74 -0.02
N MET A 22 1.74 -14.13 0.19
CA MET A 22 0.78 -14.60 1.20
C MET A 22 0.32 -16.06 0.97
N ARG A 23 0.09 -16.44 -0.30
CA ARG A 23 -0.27 -17.83 -0.65
C ARG A 23 0.87 -18.81 -0.31
N TRP A 24 2.10 -18.42 -0.62
CA TRP A 24 3.28 -19.23 -0.34
C TRP A 24 3.56 -19.37 1.16
N ASP A 25 3.33 -18.30 1.94
CA ASP A 25 3.47 -18.32 3.39
C ASP A 25 2.54 -19.36 4.04
N ILE A 26 1.33 -19.54 3.50
CA ILE A 26 0.41 -20.59 3.94
C ILE A 26 0.98 -21.99 3.65
N GLU A 27 1.60 -22.19 2.49
CA GLU A 27 2.26 -23.46 2.15
C GLU A 27 3.45 -23.73 3.09
N LEU A 28 4.26 -22.72 3.36
CA LEU A 28 5.36 -22.80 4.30
C LEU A 28 4.88 -23.13 5.73
N PHE A 29 3.78 -22.52 6.17
CA PHE A 29 3.12 -22.84 7.44
C PHE A 29 2.71 -24.31 7.51
N PHE A 30 2.01 -24.83 6.49
CA PHE A 30 1.60 -26.23 6.47
C PHE A 30 2.79 -27.20 6.38
N LYS A 31 3.84 -26.82 5.65
CA LYS A 31 5.09 -27.58 5.59
C LYS A 31 5.75 -27.64 6.97
N ALA A 32 5.89 -26.50 7.65
CA ALA A 32 6.53 -26.41 8.95
C ALA A 32 5.75 -27.15 10.05
N THR A 33 4.43 -26.98 10.09
CA THR A 33 3.58 -27.66 11.08
C THR A 33 3.56 -29.18 10.89
N LYS A 34 3.53 -29.68 9.66
CA LYS A 34 3.59 -31.12 9.38
C LYS A 34 4.98 -31.72 9.64
N SER A 35 6.05 -31.06 9.18
CA SER A 35 7.41 -31.59 9.26
C SER A 35 8.05 -31.44 10.63
N PHE A 36 7.93 -30.27 11.26
CA PHE A 36 8.64 -29.96 12.51
C PHE A 36 7.76 -30.10 13.74
N LEU A 37 6.49 -29.71 13.65
CA LEU A 37 5.54 -29.78 14.78
C LEU A 37 4.66 -31.04 14.75
N LYS A 38 5.00 -31.97 13.86
CA LYS A 38 4.45 -33.32 13.73
C LYS A 38 2.91 -33.40 13.73
N LEU A 39 2.26 -32.40 13.14
CA LEU A 39 0.79 -32.27 13.06
C LEU A 39 0.06 -33.57 12.68
N GLN A 40 0.63 -34.36 11.78
CA GLN A 40 0.02 -35.59 11.26
C GLN A 40 0.59 -36.89 11.84
N LYS A 41 1.81 -36.86 12.41
CA LYS A 41 2.56 -38.08 12.76
C LYS A 41 2.49 -38.44 14.24
N GLU A 42 2.26 -37.48 15.14
CA GLU A 42 2.27 -37.76 16.58
C GLU A 42 0.96 -38.28 17.15
N PHE A 43 -0.18 -38.06 16.47
CA PHE A 43 -1.47 -38.18 17.11
C PHE A 43 -2.49 -38.95 16.27
N GLN A 44 -2.91 -40.12 16.75
CA GLN A 44 -3.91 -41.02 16.13
C GLN A 44 -5.19 -41.09 16.98
N GLY A 45 -5.56 -39.97 17.61
CA GLY A 45 -6.77 -39.88 18.43
C GLY A 45 -8.04 -40.06 17.59
N ARG A 46 -8.97 -40.87 18.08
CA ARG A 46 -10.27 -41.14 17.40
C ARG A 46 -11.38 -40.15 17.80
N SER A 47 -11.11 -39.24 18.75
CA SER A 47 -12.05 -38.22 19.21
C SER A 47 -11.87 -36.91 18.44
N TYR A 48 -12.98 -36.26 18.10
CA TYR A 48 -13.00 -34.99 17.39
C TYR A 48 -12.48 -33.82 18.25
N ASP A 49 -12.86 -33.75 19.53
CA ASP A 49 -12.39 -32.71 20.46
C ASP A 49 -10.88 -32.75 20.64
N LEU A 50 -10.34 -33.96 20.61
CA LEU A 50 -8.92 -34.20 20.74
C LEU A 50 -8.14 -33.78 19.49
N LEU A 51 -8.70 -34.01 18.30
CA LEU A 51 -8.14 -33.53 17.02
C LEU A 51 -8.11 -32.00 16.96
N ILE A 52 -9.20 -31.34 17.40
CA ILE A 52 -9.26 -29.88 17.49
C ILE A 52 -8.19 -29.37 18.46
N SER A 53 -8.14 -29.93 19.67
CA SER A 53 -7.19 -29.51 20.70
C SER A 53 -5.73 -29.66 20.23
N HIS A 54 -5.40 -30.80 19.62
CA HIS A 54 -4.07 -31.04 19.06
C HIS A 54 -3.70 -30.03 17.96
N THR A 55 -4.62 -29.80 17.01
CA THR A 55 -4.40 -28.84 15.92
C THR A 55 -4.19 -27.42 16.46
N THR A 56 -5.02 -27.00 17.43
CA THR A 56 -4.88 -25.69 18.08
C THR A 56 -3.53 -25.55 18.76
N ILE A 57 -3.08 -26.55 19.53
CA ILE A 57 -1.77 -26.51 20.21
C ILE A 57 -0.63 -26.39 19.19
N VAL A 58 -0.66 -27.17 18.11
CA VAL A 58 0.36 -27.12 17.06
C VAL A 58 0.39 -25.75 16.39
N PHE A 59 -0.78 -25.16 16.10
CA PHE A 59 -0.88 -23.85 15.46
C PHE A 59 -0.41 -22.73 16.38
N THR A 60 -0.79 -22.76 17.66
CA THR A 60 -0.30 -21.81 18.66
C THR A 60 1.21 -21.88 18.83
N ARG A 61 1.79 -23.09 18.86
CA ARG A 61 3.26 -23.27 18.90
C ARG A 61 3.95 -22.66 17.69
N PHE A 62 3.40 -22.86 16.49
CA PHE A 62 3.94 -22.22 15.28
C PHE A 62 3.90 -20.69 15.40
N ILE A 63 2.78 -20.11 15.84
CA ILE A 63 2.62 -18.65 15.99
C ILE A 63 3.68 -18.11 16.95
N LEU A 64 3.87 -18.73 18.11
CA LEU A 64 4.88 -18.31 19.09
C LEU A 64 6.30 -18.40 18.54
N LEU A 65 6.65 -19.52 17.88
CA LEU A 65 7.98 -19.69 17.29
C LEU A 65 8.25 -18.69 16.16
N SER A 66 7.27 -18.45 15.28
CA SER A 66 7.39 -17.47 14.20
C SER A 66 7.49 -16.04 14.73
N TRP A 67 6.80 -15.71 15.83
CA TRP A 67 6.94 -14.44 16.52
C TRP A 67 8.34 -14.28 17.11
N GLN A 68 8.81 -15.27 17.87
CA GLN A 68 10.14 -15.25 18.45
C GLN A 68 11.23 -15.14 17.38
N ASN A 69 11.09 -15.87 16.27
CA ASN A 69 12.02 -15.80 15.15
C ASN A 69 12.05 -14.39 14.52
N ARG A 70 10.88 -13.74 14.38
CA ARG A 70 10.81 -12.35 13.92
C ARG A 70 11.51 -11.42 14.91
N CYS A 71 11.22 -11.51 16.20
CA CYS A 71 11.91 -10.70 17.21
C CYS A 71 13.42 -10.92 17.26
N SER A 72 13.90 -12.11 16.91
CA SER A 72 15.34 -12.44 16.93
C SER A 72 16.07 -12.11 15.64
N THR A 73 15.37 -12.09 14.50
CA THR A 73 15.97 -11.88 13.17
C THR A 73 15.76 -10.45 12.68
N ASP A 74 14.69 -9.81 13.13
CA ASP A 74 14.31 -8.46 12.72
C ASP A 74 14.90 -7.44 13.71
N ASN A 75 15.92 -6.71 13.24
CA ASN A 75 16.47 -5.55 13.95
C ASN A 75 15.55 -4.30 13.84
N ARG A 76 14.43 -4.38 13.11
CA ARG A 76 13.51 -3.25 12.97
C ARG A 76 12.82 -2.97 14.29
N THR A 77 13.14 -1.80 14.84
CA THR A 77 12.39 -1.22 15.94
C THR A 77 10.98 -0.86 15.46
N LEU A 78 10.04 -0.68 16.40
CA LEU A 78 8.71 -0.11 16.10
C LEU A 78 8.78 1.17 15.25
N GLY A 79 9.83 1.98 15.42
CA GLY A 79 10.10 3.15 14.58
C GLY A 79 10.45 2.80 13.13
N GLY A 80 11.22 1.72 12.88
CA GLY A 80 11.52 1.24 11.53
C GLY A 80 10.27 0.80 10.76
N MET A 81 9.35 0.10 11.43
CA MET A 81 8.05 -0.27 10.85
C MET A 81 7.20 0.96 10.51
N PHE A 82 7.23 2.00 11.36
CA PHE A 82 6.53 3.25 11.08
C PHE A 82 7.10 3.98 9.85
N TYR A 83 8.42 4.02 9.71
CA TYR A 83 9.05 4.62 8.54
C TYR A 83 8.71 3.90 7.24
N GLU A 84 8.69 2.57 7.24
CA GLU A 84 8.26 1.78 6.08
C GLU A 84 6.79 1.96 5.76
N LEU A 85 5.93 2.03 6.78
CA LEU A 85 4.52 2.34 6.58
C LEU A 85 4.33 3.73 5.95
N CYS A 86 5.12 4.73 6.38
CA CYS A 86 5.12 6.05 5.77
C CYS A 86 5.62 6.03 4.31
N ASP A 87 6.60 5.19 4.00
CA ASP A 87 7.11 5.02 2.64
C ASP A 87 6.09 4.32 1.73
N GLU A 88 5.42 3.27 2.22
CA GLU A 88 4.30 2.63 1.53
C GLU A 88 3.10 3.58 1.38
N MET A 89 2.82 4.45 2.35
CA MET A 89 1.78 5.49 2.22
C MET A 89 2.14 6.57 1.20
N ASN A 90 3.43 6.85 1.00
CA ASN A 90 3.92 7.73 -0.06
C ASN A 90 3.72 7.16 -1.47
N GLU A 91 3.44 5.86 -1.60
CA GLU A 91 3.15 5.21 -2.89
C GLU A 91 1.85 5.75 -3.53
N LEU A 92 0.96 6.38 -2.72
CA LEU A 92 -0.06 7.29 -3.23
C LEU A 92 0.55 8.69 -3.32
N ASP A 93 1.36 8.93 -4.36
CA ASP A 93 2.08 10.18 -4.55
C ASP A 93 1.06 11.34 -4.71
N TRP A 94 0.76 11.99 -3.60
CA TRP A 94 -0.21 13.08 -3.51
C TRP A 94 0.15 14.21 -4.47
N ALA A 95 1.43 14.37 -4.83
CA ALA A 95 1.87 15.31 -5.84
C ALA A 95 1.42 14.88 -7.24
N VAL A 96 1.45 13.58 -7.54
CA VAL A 96 0.90 13.01 -8.78
C VAL A 96 -0.63 13.15 -8.82
N ALA A 97 -1.33 12.97 -7.69
CA ALA A 97 -2.77 13.20 -7.63
C ALA A 97 -3.12 14.69 -7.83
N LEU A 98 -2.37 15.59 -7.20
CA LEU A 98 -2.55 17.03 -7.30
C LEU A 98 -2.29 17.54 -8.73
N THR A 99 -1.23 17.09 -9.38
CA THR A 99 -0.93 17.44 -10.78
C THR A 99 -2.02 16.96 -11.73
N GLN A 100 -2.51 15.73 -11.57
CA GLN A 100 -3.63 15.21 -12.36
C GLN A 100 -4.93 15.99 -12.17
N LEU A 101 -5.23 16.41 -10.94
CA LEU A 101 -6.39 17.25 -10.66
C LEU A 101 -6.30 18.57 -11.42
N MET A 102 -5.12 19.21 -11.43
CA MET A 102 -4.90 20.46 -12.15
C MET A 102 -5.05 20.29 -13.67
N ASP A 103 -4.57 19.18 -14.23
CA ASP A 103 -4.73 18.86 -15.66
C ASP A 103 -6.20 18.68 -16.05
N ILE A 104 -6.97 17.93 -15.26
CA ILE A 104 -8.42 17.73 -15.47
C ILE A 104 -9.16 19.07 -15.40
N LEU A 105 -8.77 19.91 -14.45
CA LEU A 105 -9.38 21.21 -14.24
C LEU A 105 -9.06 22.16 -15.41
N HIS A 106 -7.82 22.12 -15.92
CA HIS A 106 -7.44 22.85 -17.13
C HIS A 106 -8.25 22.39 -18.35
N ASP A 107 -8.36 21.09 -18.58
CA ASP A 107 -9.16 20.53 -19.67
C ASP A 107 -10.64 20.90 -19.57
N ALA A 108 -11.22 20.88 -18.37
CA ALA A 108 -12.59 21.33 -18.15
C ALA A 108 -12.76 22.82 -18.49
N LEU A 109 -11.79 23.66 -18.12
CA LEU A 109 -11.83 25.10 -18.38
C LEU A 109 -11.73 25.45 -19.87
N THR A 110 -10.96 24.69 -20.66
CA THR A 110 -10.90 24.91 -22.12
C THR A 110 -12.25 24.76 -22.81
N LYS A 111 -13.18 23.98 -22.24
CA LYS A 111 -14.52 23.71 -22.79
C LYS A 111 -15.60 24.71 -22.33
N THR A 112 -15.25 25.65 -21.46
CA THR A 112 -16.21 26.61 -20.88
C THR A 112 -16.20 27.98 -21.55
N LYS A 113 -17.25 28.78 -21.30
CA LYS A 113 -17.36 30.16 -21.80
C LYS A 113 -16.19 31.02 -21.27
N LYS A 114 -15.68 31.93 -22.10
CA LYS A 114 -14.55 32.84 -21.76
C LYS A 114 -14.73 33.59 -20.42
N SER A 115 -15.95 33.99 -20.07
CA SER A 115 -16.24 34.68 -18.80
C SER A 115 -15.99 33.80 -17.57
N ILE A 116 -16.45 32.56 -17.62
CA ILE A 116 -16.26 31.56 -16.54
C ILE A 116 -14.79 31.17 -16.46
N LYS A 117 -14.12 30.95 -17.61
CA LYS A 117 -12.68 30.68 -17.67
C LYS A 117 -11.89 31.74 -16.90
N ARG A 118 -12.10 33.02 -17.20
CA ARG A 118 -11.41 34.15 -16.53
C ARG A 118 -11.66 34.22 -15.04
N TRP A 119 -12.90 33.99 -14.61
CA TRP A 119 -13.26 34.03 -13.20
C TRP A 119 -12.59 32.88 -12.43
N VAL A 120 -12.67 31.64 -12.94
CA VAL A 120 -12.06 30.47 -12.30
C VAL A 120 -10.53 30.57 -12.30
N THR A 121 -9.90 31.07 -13.36
CA THR A 121 -8.44 31.27 -13.36
C THR A 121 -7.99 32.28 -12.31
N CYS A 122 -8.73 33.37 -12.11
CA CYS A 122 -8.41 34.37 -11.09
C CYS A 122 -8.53 33.80 -9.66
N GLN A 123 -9.55 32.96 -9.42
CA GLN A 123 -9.70 32.27 -8.13
C GLN A 123 -8.60 31.22 -7.89
N LEU A 124 -8.21 30.47 -8.92
CA LEU A 124 -7.10 29.51 -8.84
C LEU A 124 -5.78 30.19 -8.54
N THR A 125 -5.46 31.30 -9.19
CA THR A 125 -4.19 32.02 -8.92
C THR A 125 -4.15 32.54 -7.49
N GLN A 126 -5.25 33.10 -6.98
CA GLN A 126 -5.34 33.54 -5.59
C GLN A 126 -5.18 32.38 -4.60
N TRP A 127 -5.81 31.23 -4.88
CA TRP A 127 -5.65 30.04 -4.06
C TRP A 127 -4.20 29.51 -4.09
N ILE A 128 -3.58 29.43 -5.27
CA ILE A 128 -2.18 28.99 -5.42
C ILE A 128 -1.23 29.92 -4.65
N GLU A 129 -1.44 31.23 -4.71
CA GLU A 129 -0.63 32.21 -3.97
C GLU A 129 -0.75 32.03 -2.45
N SER A 130 -1.92 31.62 -1.95
CA SER A 130 -2.15 31.35 -0.53
C SER A 130 -1.51 30.05 0.00
N LEU A 131 -1.05 29.16 -0.89
CA LEU A 131 -0.48 27.87 -0.49
C LEU A 131 0.96 27.99 0.06
N PRO A 132 1.37 27.08 0.98
CA PRO A 132 2.75 26.96 1.43
C PRO A 132 3.75 26.64 0.30
N ASN A 133 4.99 27.13 0.43
CA ASN A 133 6.02 26.99 -0.59
C ASN A 133 6.36 25.53 -0.95
N TYR A 134 6.29 24.62 0.02
CA TYR A 134 6.57 23.21 -0.23
C TYR A 134 5.51 22.55 -1.14
N ILE A 135 4.27 23.06 -1.18
CA ILE A 135 3.22 22.57 -2.09
C ILE A 135 3.35 23.20 -3.48
N LYS A 136 3.72 24.49 -3.53
CA LYS A 136 3.89 25.26 -4.78
C LYS A 136 4.88 24.62 -5.75
N VAL A 137 5.91 23.93 -5.25
CA VAL A 137 6.92 23.25 -6.09
C VAL A 137 6.30 22.14 -6.96
N TYR A 138 5.22 21.52 -6.51
CA TYR A 138 4.56 20.41 -7.21
C TYR A 138 3.46 20.86 -8.18
N LEU A 139 3.09 22.14 -8.16
CA LEU A 139 2.07 22.66 -9.06
C LEU A 139 2.70 22.99 -10.43
N PRO A 140 2.07 22.58 -11.55
CA PRO A 140 2.55 22.96 -12.86
C PRO A 140 2.52 24.50 -12.98
N LYS A 141 3.57 25.09 -13.57
CA LYS A 141 3.54 26.49 -14.02
C LYS A 141 2.49 26.58 -15.11
N LEU A 142 1.24 26.77 -14.70
CA LEU A 142 0.14 26.91 -15.64
C LEU A 142 0.33 28.24 -16.36
N GLY A 143 0.83 28.16 -17.60
CA GLY A 143 0.85 29.27 -18.53
C GLY A 143 -0.58 29.60 -18.93
N TRP A 144 -1.28 30.35 -18.07
CA TRP A 144 -2.63 30.88 -18.35
C TRP A 144 -2.58 32.19 -19.14
N GLU A 145 -1.58 32.37 -20.01
CA GLU A 145 -1.45 33.56 -20.84
C GLU A 145 -1.85 33.23 -22.27
N SER A 146 -3.12 33.51 -22.59
CA SER A 146 -3.62 34.15 -23.83
C SER A 146 -5.15 34.24 -23.82
#